data_AF-A0AAN4YEV8-F1
#
_entry.id   AF-A0AAN4YEV8-F1
#
_cell.length_a   1.000
_cell.length_b   1.000
_cell.length_c   1.000
_cell.angle_alpha   90.00
_cell.angle_beta   90.00
_cell.angle_gamma   90.00
#
_symmetry.space_group_name_H-M   'P 1'
#
loop_
_entity.id
_entity.type
_entity.pdbx_description
1 polymer ?
#
loop_
_entity_poly.entity_id
_entity_poly.type
_entity_poly.pdbx_seq_one_letter_code
_entity_poly.pdbx_strand_id
1 'polypeptide(L)'
;MSAFTSASFLAGTEIQGVVTLAHEHYDPKPWQGTLIMWAAILLALGINIVGGKLLPRFETLVLVVHILGYFAILIPLTYMADHKSNQEVFKEFVNSGGFPTDGLAFFVGMTGCVFAFAGGDAAVHVSAWVLWR
;
A
#
# COMPACT_ATOMS: atom_id res chain seq x y z
N MET A 1 14.51 -12.32 2.65
CA MET A 1 15.13 -11.04 3.04
C MET A 1 14.66 -9.86 2.19
N SER A 2 14.52 -10.02 0.87
CA SER A 2 14.02 -8.96 -0.04
C SER A 2 12.65 -8.39 0.36
N ALA A 3 11.68 -9.24 0.73
CA ALA A 3 10.32 -8.80 1.06
C ALA A 3 10.25 -7.77 2.21
N PHE A 4 11.05 -7.96 3.27
CA PHE A 4 11.09 -7.03 4.40
C PHE A 4 11.68 -5.67 4.01
N THR A 5 12.76 -5.69 3.21
CA THR A 5 13.39 -4.48 2.68
C THR A 5 12.44 -3.72 1.76
N SER A 6 11.73 -4.41 0.86
CA SER A 6 10.75 -3.80 -0.05
C SER A 6 9.60 -3.16 0.71
N ALA A 7 9.04 -3.83 1.72
CA ALA A 7 7.94 -3.29 2.54
C ALA A 7 8.38 -2.05 3.34
N SER A 8 9.58 -2.08 3.92
CA SER A 8 10.12 -0.95 4.69
C SER A 8 10.42 0.26 3.79
N PHE A 9 10.95 0.00 2.60
CA PHE A 9 11.18 1.03 1.59
C PHE A 9 9.87 1.66 1.13
N LEU A 10 8.85 0.84 0.84
CA LEU A 10 7.52 1.30 0.46
C LEU A 10 6.92 2.22 1.56
N ALA A 11 6.93 1.77 2.81
CA ALA A 11 6.43 2.56 3.94
C ALA A 11 7.19 3.89 4.09
N GLY A 12 8.52 3.88 3.91
CA GLY A 12 9.33 5.10 3.91
C GLY A 12 8.94 6.07 2.78
N THR A 13 8.67 5.56 1.59
CA THR A 13 8.22 6.37 0.45
C THR A 13 6.80 6.92 0.61
N GLU A 14 5.88 6.18 1.23
CA GLU A 14 4.54 6.68 1.53
C GLU A 14 4.57 7.82 2.55
N ILE A 15 5.36 7.68 3.62
CA ILE A 15 5.56 8.74 4.62
C ILE A 15 6.14 9.99 3.94
N GLN A 16 7.14 9.82 3.07
CA GLN A 16 7.71 10.92 2.31
C GLN A 16 6.67 11.58 1.36
N GLY A 17 5.81 10.78 0.72
CA GLY A 17 4.72 11.27 -0.13
C GLY A 17 3.73 12.14 0.64
N VAL A 18 3.34 11.72 1.85
CA VAL A 18 2.47 12.52 2.73
C VAL A 18 3.15 13.83 3.15
N VAL A 19 4.46 13.80 3.44
CA VAL A 19 5.22 15.00 3.80
C VAL A 19 5.30 15.99 2.64
N THR A 20 5.51 15.52 1.41
CA THR A 20 5.51 16.37 0.21
C THR A 20 4.13 17.00 -0.04
N LEU A 21 3.05 16.29 0.23
CA LEU A 21 1.68 16.83 0.12
C LEU A 21 1.37 17.88 1.19
N ALA A 22 1.97 17.77 2.39
CA ALA A 22 1.73 18.69 3.50
C ALA A 22 2.58 19.98 3.43
N HIS A 23 3.70 19.97 2.71
CA HIS A 23 4.61 21.12 2.58
C HIS A 23 4.98 21.38 1.11
N GLU A 24 4.35 22.39 0.50
CA GLU A 24 4.52 22.78 -0.91
C GLU A 24 5.96 23.15 -1.31
N HIS A 25 6.83 23.48 -0.35
CA HIS A 25 8.23 23.87 -0.59
C HIS A 25 9.26 22.80 -0.19
N TYR A 26 8.84 21.59 0.13
CA TYR A 26 9.76 20.53 0.53
C TYR A 26 10.35 19.83 -0.70
N ASP A 27 11.64 20.07 -0.97
CA ASP A 27 12.40 19.39 -2.02
C ASP A 27 12.81 17.98 -1.51
N PRO A 28 12.16 16.91 -1.99
CA PRO A 28 12.34 15.57 -1.45
C PRO A 28 13.69 15.01 -1.90
N LYS A 29 14.70 15.06 -1.02
CA LYS A 29 16.02 14.50 -1.33
C LYS A 29 16.03 12.98 -1.07
N PRO A 30 16.64 12.16 -1.94
CA PRO A 30 16.64 10.69 -1.81
C PRO A 30 17.19 10.16 -0.48
N TRP A 31 18.13 10.90 0.14
CA TRP A 31 18.72 10.54 1.42
C TRP A 31 17.77 10.75 2.61
N GLN A 32 16.74 11.59 2.47
CA GLN A 32 15.73 11.78 3.52
C GLN A 32 14.79 10.59 3.56
N GLY A 33 14.41 10.04 2.39
CA GLY A 33 13.62 8.82 2.31
C GLY A 33 14.31 7.62 2.94
N THR A 34 15.62 7.47 2.74
CA THR A 34 16.38 6.40 3.38
C THR A 34 16.50 6.58 4.89
N LEU A 35 16.67 7.80 5.41
CA LEU A 35 16.68 8.05 6.86
C LEU A 35 15.32 7.78 7.51
N ILE A 36 14.22 8.17 6.85
CA ILE A 36 12.86 7.88 7.32
C ILE A 36 12.61 6.37 7.33
N MET A 37 13.05 5.66 6.29
CA MET A 37 13.02 4.20 6.24
C MET A 37 13.79 3.58 7.41
N TRP A 38 15.02 4.01 7.68
CA TRP A 38 15.82 3.50 8.81
C TRP A 38 15.15 3.81 10.15
N ALA A 39 14.59 5.00 10.33
CA ALA A 39 13.85 5.36 11.54
C ALA A 39 12.61 4.47 11.75
N ALA A 40 11.85 4.20 10.68
CA ALA A 40 10.70 3.30 10.71
C ALA A 40 11.09 1.86 11.07
N ILE A 41 12.20 1.35 10.50
CA ILE A 41 12.73 0.02 10.81
C ILE A 41 13.14 -0.08 12.29
N LEU A 42 13.85 0.93 12.81
CA LEU A 42 14.27 0.95 14.22
C LEU A 42 13.08 1.00 15.17
N LEU A 43 12.04 1.77 14.84
CA LEU A 43 10.80 1.82 15.62
C LEU A 43 10.06 0.47 15.59
N ALA A 44 9.93 -0.14 14.41
CA ALA A 44 9.33 -1.46 14.26
C ALA A 44 10.11 -2.56 15.01
N LEU A 45 11.45 -2.46 15.03
CA LEU A 45 12.32 -3.34 15.80
C LEU A 45 12.11 -3.15 17.31
N GLY A 46 12.01 -1.89 17.78
CA GLY A 46 11.72 -1.57 19.18
C GLY A 46 10.37 -2.13 19.65
N ILE A 47 9.33 -2.00 18.83
CA ILE A 47 8.00 -2.57 19.10
C ILE A 47 8.06 -4.11 19.12
N ASN A 48 8.83 -4.72 18.21
CA ASN A 48 9.01 -6.18 18.19
C ASN A 48 9.71 -6.70 19.44
N ILE A 49 10.73 -6.00 19.94
CA ILE A 49 11.49 -6.41 21.13
C ILE A 49 10.64 -6.28 22.41
N VAL A 50 9.87 -5.20 22.52
CA VAL A 50 9.07 -4.90 23.74
C VAL A 50 7.73 -5.65 23.74
N GLY A 51 7.20 -6.02 22.57
CA GLY A 51 5.77 -6.23 22.36
C GLY A 51 5.33 -7.63 21.95
N GLY A 52 5.98 -8.72 22.37
CA GLY A 52 5.56 -10.08 21.98
C GLY A 52 4.08 -10.43 22.26
N LYS A 53 3.46 -9.81 23.28
CA LYS A 53 2.01 -9.93 23.61
C LYS A 53 1.14 -8.80 23.03
N LEU A 54 1.76 -7.72 22.55
CA LEU A 54 1.06 -6.57 21.96
C LEU A 54 0.84 -6.77 20.46
N LEU A 55 1.72 -7.52 19.79
CA LEU A 55 1.63 -7.81 18.35
C LEU A 55 0.23 -8.28 17.91
N PRO A 56 -0.39 -9.30 18.55
CA PRO A 56 -1.70 -9.80 18.10
C PRO A 56 -2.82 -8.77 18.24
N ARG A 57 -2.74 -7.90 19.24
CA ARG A 57 -3.72 -6.83 19.45
C ARG A 57 -3.53 -5.71 18.43
N PHE A 58 -2.29 -5.33 18.18
CA PHE A 58 -1.96 -4.28 17.21
C PHE A 58 -2.33 -4.71 15.78
N GLU A 59 -2.05 -5.96 15.43
CA GLU A 59 -2.43 -6.56 14.15
C GLU A 59 -3.95 -6.50 13.93
N THR A 60 -4.74 -6.90 14.93
CA THR A 60 -6.22 -6.83 14.85
C THR A 60 -6.71 -5.38 14.71
N LEU A 61 -6.11 -4.43 15.43
CA LEU A 61 -6.49 -3.01 15.32
C LEU A 61 -6.19 -2.46 13.93
N VAL A 62 -5.00 -2.74 13.39
CA VAL A 62 -4.61 -2.32 12.04
C VAL A 62 -5.57 -2.91 11.01
N LEU A 63 -5.93 -4.19 11.13
CA LEU A 63 -6.91 -4.83 10.23
C LEU A 63 -8.27 -4.08 10.24
N VAL A 64 -8.80 -3.78 11.43
CA VAL A 64 -10.07 -3.05 11.58
C VAL A 64 -9.98 -1.65 10.96
N VAL A 65 -8.91 -0.91 11.25
CA VAL A 65 -8.68 0.42 10.66
C VAL A 65 -8.56 0.33 9.14
N HIS A 66 -7.91 -0.70 8.60
CA HIS A 66 -7.75 -0.88 7.16
C HIS A 66 -9.08 -1.14 6.46
N ILE A 67 -9.95 -1.98 7.05
CA ILE A 67 -11.30 -2.24 6.53
C ILE A 67 -12.14 -0.95 6.55
N LEU A 68 -12.11 -0.21 7.66
CA LEU A 68 -12.83 1.07 7.77
C LEU A 68 -12.30 2.10 6.77
N GLY A 69 -10.98 2.20 6.60
CA GLY A 69 -10.34 3.07 5.63
C GLY A 69 -10.71 2.73 4.19
N TYR A 70 -10.79 1.44 3.86
CA TYR A 70 -11.26 0.98 2.55
C TYR A 70 -12.67 1.50 2.25
N PHE A 71 -13.61 1.36 3.19
CA PHE A 71 -14.96 1.90 3.01
C PHE A 71 -14.98 3.44 3.00
N ALA A 72 -14.15 4.08 3.81
CA ALA A 72 -14.03 5.54 3.86
C ALA A 72 -13.52 6.14 2.54
N ILE A 73 -12.73 5.40 1.75
CA ILE A 73 -12.30 5.82 0.41
C ILE A 73 -13.32 5.41 -0.64
N LEU A 74 -13.90 4.22 -0.55
CA LEU A 74 -14.86 3.69 -1.52
C LEU A 74 -16.15 4.52 -1.58
N ILE A 75 -16.69 4.94 -0.43
CA ILE A 75 -17.96 5.68 -0.37
C ILE A 75 -17.88 7.04 -1.10
N PRO A 76 -16.90 7.93 -0.84
CA PRO A 76 -16.72 9.16 -1.60
C PRO A 76 -16.49 8.90 -3.07
N LEU A 77 -15.68 7.89 -3.41
CA LEU A 77 -15.35 7.60 -4.81
C LEU A 77 -16.59 7.17 -5.61
N THR A 78 -17.44 6.31 -5.04
CA THR A 78 -18.70 5.89 -5.67
C THR A 78 -19.73 7.01 -5.71
N TYR A 79 -19.77 7.89 -4.70
CA TYR A 79 -20.73 8.98 -4.64
C TYR A 79 -20.36 10.16 -5.55
N MET A 80 -19.06 10.45 -5.70
CA MET A 80 -18.54 11.49 -6.61
C MET A 80 -18.24 10.99 -8.03
N ALA A 81 -18.33 9.68 -8.29
CA ALA A 81 -18.17 9.16 -9.64
C ALA A 81 -19.34 9.64 -10.52
N ASP A 82 -19.04 10.57 -11.43
CA ASP A 82 -19.91 10.91 -12.55
C ASP A 82 -20.21 9.61 -13.30
N HIS A 83 -21.49 9.23 -13.37
CA HIS A 83 -21.91 7.97 -13.98
C HIS A 83 -21.75 8.06 -15.51
N LYS A 84 -20.52 7.87 -15.99
CA LYS A 84 -20.21 7.80 -17.42
C LYS A 84 -20.82 6.54 -18.03
N SER A 85 -21.27 6.67 -19.28
CA SER A 85 -21.90 5.58 -20.04
C SER A 85 -20.98 4.36 -20.10
N ASN A 86 -21.53 3.16 -19.92
CA ASN A 86 -20.81 1.87 -19.95
C ASN A 86 -19.87 1.70 -21.16
N GLN A 87 -20.07 2.44 -22.24
CA GLN A 87 -19.19 2.39 -23.41
C GLN A 87 -17.88 3.19 -23.26
N GLU A 88 -17.84 4.29 -22.51
CA GLU A 88 -16.61 5.05 -22.24
C GLU A 88 -15.72 4.30 -21.24
N VAL A 89 -16.31 3.73 -20.17
CA VAL A 89 -15.54 3.08 -19.08
C VAL A 89 -14.81 1.81 -19.52
N PHE A 90 -15.33 1.10 -20.53
CA PHE A 90 -14.73 -0.14 -21.05
C PHE A 90 -13.96 0.03 -22.37
N LYS A 91 -14.12 1.16 -23.09
CA LYS A 91 -13.43 1.39 -24.38
C LYS A 91 -12.40 2.50 -24.35
N GLU A 92 -12.44 3.41 -23.39
CA GLU A 92 -11.51 4.53 -23.34
C GLU A 92 -10.39 4.24 -22.34
N PHE A 93 -9.23 3.84 -22.86
CA PHE A 93 -8.00 3.79 -22.06
C PHE A 93 -7.51 5.23 -21.85
N VAL A 94 -7.92 5.83 -20.74
CA VAL A 94 -7.45 7.17 -20.37
C VAL A 94 -6.03 7.05 -19.81
N ASN A 95 -5.05 7.32 -20.66
CA ASN A 95 -3.64 7.34 -20.27
C ASN A 95 -3.28 8.68 -19.60
N SER A 96 -3.81 8.92 -18.40
CA SER A 96 -3.48 10.10 -17.58
C SER A 96 -2.02 10.10 -17.07
N GLY A 97 -1.27 9.01 -17.30
CA GLY A 97 0.14 8.90 -16.94
C GLY A 97 1.13 9.38 -18.01
N GLY A 98 0.65 9.79 -19.19
CA GLY A 98 1.52 10.26 -20.29
C GLY A 98 2.40 9.17 -20.89
N PHE A 99 2.04 7.90 -20.74
CA PHE A 99 2.83 6.78 -21.27
C PHE A 99 2.63 6.64 -22.79
N PRO A 100 3.63 6.15 -23.54
CA PRO A 100 3.56 6.07 -25.01
C PRO A 100 2.54 5.05 -25.53
N THR A 101 2.08 4.09 -24.72
CA THR A 101 1.03 3.13 -25.10
C THR A 101 0.10 2.81 -23.92
N ASP A 102 -1.18 2.61 -24.23
CA ASP A 102 -2.22 2.27 -23.25
C ASP A 102 -1.97 0.91 -22.55
N GLY A 103 -1.28 -0.01 -23.24
CA GLY A 103 -0.84 -1.27 -22.66
C GLY A 103 0.20 -1.10 -21.55
N LEU A 104 1.13 -0.15 -21.68
CA LEU A 104 2.10 0.16 -20.62
C LEU A 104 1.39 0.74 -19.39
N ALA A 105 0.45 1.67 -19.58
CA ALA A 105 -0.36 2.20 -18.50
C ALA A 105 -1.17 1.10 -17.78
N PHE A 106 -1.71 0.15 -18.54
CA PHE A 106 -2.41 -1.02 -17.99
C PHE A 106 -1.50 -1.93 -17.15
N PHE A 107 -0.31 -2.31 -17.63
CA PHE A 107 0.61 -3.16 -16.89
C PHE A 107 1.17 -2.48 -15.64
N VAL A 108 1.43 -1.18 -15.70
CA VAL A 108 1.85 -0.39 -14.53
C VAL A 108 0.72 -0.35 -13.49
N GLY A 109 -0.53 -0.14 -13.90
CA GLY A 109 -1.69 -0.21 -13.00
C GLY A 109 -1.89 -1.59 -12.38
N MET A 110 -1.66 -2.66 -13.16
CA MET A 110 -1.75 -4.04 -12.69
C MET A 110 -0.71 -4.38 -11.62
N THR A 111 0.46 -3.74 -11.65
CA THR A 111 1.53 -3.98 -10.67
C THR A 111 1.04 -3.72 -9.24
N GLY A 112 0.25 -2.66 -9.03
CA GLY A 112 -0.35 -2.37 -7.72
C GLY A 112 -1.30 -3.47 -7.23
N CYS A 113 -2.12 -4.03 -8.14
CA CYS A 113 -3.00 -5.16 -7.82
C CYS A 113 -2.20 -6.41 -7.42
N VAL A 114 -1.10 -6.70 -8.11
CA VAL A 114 -0.23 -7.85 -7.78
C VAL A 114 0.37 -7.70 -6.38
N PHE A 115 0.79 -6.49 -5.98
CA PHE A 115 1.28 -6.24 -4.63
C PHE A 115 0.20 -6.48 -3.56
N ALA A 116 -1.05 -6.13 -3.82
CA ALA A 116 -2.15 -6.41 -2.90
C ALA A 116 -2.40 -7.92 -2.72
N PHE A 117 -2.26 -8.72 -3.79
CA PHE A 117 -2.42 -10.18 -3.72
C PHE A 117 -1.20 -10.90 -3.11
N ALA A 118 -0.01 -10.29 -3.11
CA ALA A 118 1.19 -10.90 -2.56
C ALA A 118 1.07 -11.24 -1.06
N GLY A 119 0.23 -10.51 -0.30
CA GLY A 119 -0.05 -10.83 1.11
C GLY A 119 -0.85 -12.12 1.31
N GLY A 120 -1.61 -12.57 0.30
CA GLY A 120 -2.45 -13.77 0.39
C GLY A 120 -1.67 -15.08 0.43
N ASP A 121 -0.48 -15.12 -0.17
CA ASP A 121 0.40 -16.31 -0.20
C ASP A 121 0.80 -16.76 1.22
N ALA A 122 1.12 -15.79 2.09
CA ALA A 122 1.46 -16.06 3.49
C ALA A 122 0.27 -16.69 4.26
N ALA A 123 -0.96 -16.26 3.98
CA ALA A 123 -2.16 -16.81 4.61
C ALA A 123 -2.43 -18.26 4.17
N VAL A 124 -2.15 -18.59 2.91
CA VAL A 124 -2.27 -19.97 2.39
C VAL A 124 -1.23 -20.90 3.03
N HIS A 125 -0.01 -20.40 3.27
CA HIS A 125 1.01 -21.16 3.98
C HIS A 125 0.65 -21.45 5.45
N VAL A 126 0.09 -20.48 6.16
CA VAL A 126 -0.35 -20.67 7.55
C VAL A 126 -1.57 -21.58 7.63
N SER A 127 -2.51 -21.48 6.68
CA SER A 127 -3.70 -22.33 6.65
C SER A 127 -3.38 -23.79 6.33
N ALA A 128 -2.40 -24.06 5.45
CA ALA A 128 -1.93 -25.42 5.17
C ALA A 128 -1.35 -26.11 6.42
N TRP A 129 -0.64 -25.36 7.26
CA TRP A 129 -0.11 -25.86 8.53
C TRP A 129 -1.19 -26.13 9.58
N VAL A 130 -2.28 -25.36 9.58
CA VAL A 130 -3.41 -25.53 10.51
C VAL A 130 -4.31 -26.70 10.09
N LEU A 131 -4.49 -26.93 8.79
CA LEU A 131 -5.33 -28.01 8.25
C LEU A 131 -4.72 -29.42 8.40
N TRP A 132 -3.41 -29.52 8.60
CA TRP A 132 -2.69 -30.80 8.77
C TRP A 132 -2.41 -31.18 10.23
N ARG A 133 -3.03 -30.49 11.18
CA ARG A 133 -2.93 -30.76 12.62
C ARG A 133 -4.22 -31.38 13.15
#